data_AF-A0A1H1M1P0-F1
#
_entry.id   AF-A0A1H1M1P0-F1
#
_cell.length_a   1.000
_cell.length_b   1.000
_cell.length_c   1.000
_cell.angle_alpha   90.00
_cell.angle_beta   90.00
_cell.angle_gamma   90.00
#
_symmetry.space_group_name_H-M   'P 1'
#
loop_
_entity.id
_entity.type
_entity.pdbx_description
1 polymer ?
#
loop_
_entity_poly.entity_id
_entity_poly.type
_entity_poly.pdbx_seq_one_letter_code
_entity_poly.pdbx_strand_id
1 'polypeptide(L)'
;MTPPCGLAWAVASLIIHKFPRLWVKPGKGPKWELNRRTGMITLFEYRRKKVTEKRAPFQEFDAYINTTPDRQGLPMNGLSLEHRYEDIRIFFGDIQPPDRNTQQLCALWDFIQNYMDTSRPLPDAPLFEEHRRNDPTTAEHDQATGRNPRYWIDMDEDTFKKEQMLMRSRVNVINTFSRTNLMAQYVEYRV
;
A
#
# COMPACT_ATOMS: atom_id res chain seq x y z
N MET A 1 26.09 14.22 50.28
CA MET A 1 25.76 12.97 49.58
C MET A 1 24.80 13.31 48.44
N THR A 2 25.31 13.54 47.22
CA THR A 2 24.46 13.70 46.05
C THR A 2 23.82 12.35 45.73
N PRO A 3 22.49 12.25 45.58
CA PRO A 3 21.85 10.96 45.43
C PRO A 3 22.31 10.33 44.11
N PRO A 4 22.70 9.04 44.12
CA PRO A 4 23.28 8.35 42.96
C PRO A 4 22.39 8.37 41.70
N CYS A 5 21.10 8.64 41.86
CA CYS A 5 20.14 8.79 40.77
C CYS A 5 20.41 9.99 39.85
N GLY A 6 20.95 11.11 40.37
CA GLY A 6 21.15 12.31 39.55
C GLY A 6 22.21 12.13 38.46
N LEU A 7 23.31 11.46 38.78
CA LEU A 7 24.35 11.12 37.82
C LEU A 7 23.86 10.10 36.79
N ALA A 8 23.09 9.10 37.21
CA ALA A 8 22.50 8.13 36.29
C ALA A 8 21.54 8.80 35.29
N TRP A 9 20.70 9.74 35.75
CA TRP A 9 19.81 10.52 34.90
C TRP A 9 20.55 11.45 33.94
N ALA A 10 21.61 12.12 34.41
CA ALA A 10 22.45 12.98 33.56
C ALA A 10 23.16 12.17 32.46
N VAL A 11 23.70 11.00 32.79
CA VAL A 11 24.33 10.10 31.83
C VAL A 11 23.31 9.54 30.83
N ALA A 12 22.13 9.09 31.30
CA ALA A 12 21.06 8.62 30.43
C ALA A 12 20.58 9.72 29.47
N SER A 13 20.37 10.95 29.98
CA SER A 13 19.98 12.12 29.19
C SER A 13 21.03 12.46 28.12
N LEU A 14 22.32 12.45 28.50
CA LEU A 14 23.42 12.70 27.56
C LEU A 14 23.48 11.63 26.47
N ILE A 15 23.30 10.35 26.83
CA ILE A 15 23.29 9.24 25.88
C ILE A 15 22.10 9.35 24.90
N ILE A 16 20.90 9.63 25.40
CA ILE A 16 19.68 9.74 24.58
C ILE A 16 19.76 10.92 23.61
N HIS A 17 20.21 12.09 24.07
CA HIS A 17 20.19 13.31 23.25
C HIS A 17 21.43 13.50 22.37
N LYS A 18 22.60 12.99 22.78
CA LYS A 18 23.86 13.17 22.03
C LYS A 18 24.27 11.94 21.24
N PHE A 19 23.79 10.76 21.60
CA PHE A 19 24.12 9.50 20.91
C PHE A 19 22.87 8.71 20.50
N PRO A 20 21.93 9.31 19.74
CA PRO A 20 20.71 8.61 19.31
C PRO A 20 21.05 7.35 18.51
N ARG A 21 22.18 7.30 17.80
CA ARG A 21 22.65 6.13 17.03
C ARG A 21 22.91 4.87 17.87
N LEU A 22 23.14 4.98 19.18
CA LEU A 22 23.36 3.83 20.07
C LEU A 22 22.06 3.07 20.37
N TRP A 23 20.91 3.73 20.27
CA TRP A 23 19.60 3.18 20.66
C TRP A 23 18.60 3.17 19.50
N VAL A 24 18.75 4.10 18.56
CA VAL A 24 17.97 4.17 17.33
C VAL A 24 18.70 3.37 16.26
N LYS A 25 18.26 2.12 16.09
CA LYS A 25 18.62 1.35 14.90
C LYS A 25 17.87 1.94 13.71
N PRO A 26 18.50 2.14 12.54
CA PRO A 26 17.78 2.53 11.35
C PRO A 26 16.64 1.54 11.11
N GLY A 27 15.46 2.06 10.75
CA GLY A 27 14.32 1.24 10.40
C GLY A 27 14.72 0.25 9.30
N LYS A 28 14.12 -0.96 9.34
CA LYS A 28 14.19 -1.85 8.18
C LYS A 28 13.56 -1.10 7.00
N GLY A 29 14.18 -1.17 5.82
CA GLY A 29 13.69 -0.47 4.62
C GLY A 29 12.31 -0.98 4.17
N PRO A 30 11.81 -0.52 3.00
CA PRO A 30 10.50 -0.93 2.50
C PRO A 30 10.44 -2.45 2.35
N LYS A 31 9.29 -3.07 2.66
CA LYS A 31 9.08 -4.52 2.48
C LYS A 31 8.87 -4.87 1.01
N TRP A 32 8.15 -4.02 0.30
CA TRP A 32 7.81 -4.18 -1.11
C TRP A 32 7.63 -2.80 -1.76
N GLU A 33 7.71 -2.74 -3.09
CA GLU A 33 7.48 -1.56 -3.91
C GLU A 33 6.61 -1.94 -5.11
N LEU A 34 5.58 -1.13 -5.38
CA LEU A 34 4.81 -1.17 -6.62
C LEU A 34 5.29 -0.04 -7.52
N ASN A 35 5.93 -0.37 -8.65
CA ASN A 35 6.47 0.63 -9.54
C ASN A 35 5.61 0.78 -10.79
N ARG A 36 4.68 1.75 -10.76
CA ARG A 36 3.77 2.08 -11.86
C ARG A 36 4.49 2.32 -13.20
N ARG A 37 5.63 3.02 -13.20
CA ARG A 37 6.34 3.39 -14.44
C ARG A 37 6.96 2.20 -15.15
N THR A 38 7.50 1.25 -14.39
CA THR A 38 8.15 0.05 -14.94
C THR A 38 7.19 -1.13 -15.06
N GLY A 39 6.04 -1.09 -14.38
CA GLY A 39 5.12 -2.23 -14.28
C GLY A 39 5.65 -3.37 -13.41
N MET A 40 6.72 -3.15 -12.64
CA MET A 40 7.38 -4.16 -11.82
C MET A 40 6.95 -4.07 -10.36
N ILE A 41 6.88 -5.22 -9.71
CA ILE A 41 6.79 -5.34 -8.26
C ILE A 41 8.15 -5.77 -7.73
N THR A 42 8.64 -5.09 -6.69
CA THR A 42 9.90 -5.43 -6.01
C THR A 42 9.60 -5.89 -4.59
N LEU A 43 10.13 -7.04 -4.18
CA LEU A 43 10.14 -7.52 -2.80
C LEU A 43 11.55 -7.37 -2.22
N PHE A 44 11.65 -6.78 -1.02
CA PHE A 44 12.93 -6.58 -0.33
C PHE A 44 13.04 -7.52 0.88
N GLU A 45 14.00 -8.44 0.83
CA GLU A 45 14.34 -9.33 1.93
C GLU A 45 15.56 -8.82 2.69
N TYR A 46 15.38 -8.46 3.95
CA TYR A 46 16.45 -8.00 4.82
C TYR A 46 16.98 -9.14 5.69
N ARG A 47 18.17 -9.66 5.37
CA ARG A 47 18.86 -10.66 6.18
C ARG A 47 20.18 -10.10 6.71
N ARG A 48 20.25 -9.88 8.03
CA ARG A 48 21.38 -9.22 8.71
C ARG A 48 21.68 -7.84 8.09
N LYS A 49 22.85 -7.65 7.48
CA LYS A 49 23.27 -6.42 6.78
C LYS A 49 23.12 -6.50 5.27
N LYS A 50 22.56 -7.59 4.73
CA LYS A 50 22.34 -7.78 3.29
C LYS A 50 20.87 -7.57 2.95
N VAL A 51 20.64 -6.88 1.84
CA VAL A 51 19.32 -6.69 1.24
C VAL A 51 19.31 -7.48 -0.06
N THR A 52 18.33 -8.37 -0.20
CA THR A 52 18.08 -9.10 -1.45
C THR A 52 16.80 -8.57 -2.05
N GLU A 53 16.83 -8.28 -3.34
CA GLU A 53 15.69 -7.78 -4.10
C GLU A 53 15.21 -8.86 -5.07
N LYS A 54 13.91 -9.15 -5.06
CA LYS A 54 13.25 -9.98 -6.07
C LYS A 54 12.29 -9.10 -6.85
N ARG A 55 12.37 -9.12 -8.17
CA ARG A 55 11.60 -8.25 -9.06
C ARG A 55 10.87 -9.09 -10.09
N ALA A 56 9.56 -8.87 -10.22
CA ALA A 56 8.74 -9.55 -11.20
C ALA A 56 7.68 -8.61 -11.80
N PRO A 57 7.22 -8.84 -13.04
CA PRO A 57 6.17 -8.03 -13.67
C PRO A 57 4.83 -8.17 -12.94
N PHE A 58 4.09 -7.06 -12.79
CA PHE A 58 2.78 -7.04 -12.12
C PHE A 58 1.76 -8.03 -12.73
N GLN A 59 1.82 -8.23 -14.04
CA GLN A 59 0.90 -9.11 -14.78
C GLN A 59 1.05 -10.60 -14.42
N GLU A 60 2.18 -10.97 -13.82
CA GLU A 60 2.47 -12.34 -13.36
C GLU A 60 2.00 -12.61 -11.92
N PHE A 61 1.41 -11.62 -11.26
CA PHE A 61 0.83 -11.77 -9.94
C PHE A 61 -0.67 -11.99 -10.01
N ASP A 62 -1.15 -12.90 -9.17
CA ASP A 62 -2.58 -13.10 -8.93
C ASP A 62 -2.94 -12.63 -7.53
N ALA A 63 -4.13 -12.03 -7.42
CA ALA A 63 -4.67 -11.55 -6.16
C ALA A 63 -5.45 -12.65 -5.43
N TYR A 64 -5.06 -12.91 -4.19
CA TYR A 64 -5.73 -13.87 -3.31
C TYR A 64 -6.28 -13.18 -2.08
N ILE A 65 -7.45 -13.66 -1.65
CA ILE A 65 -8.00 -13.34 -0.34
C ILE A 65 -7.67 -14.51 0.59
N ASN A 66 -6.71 -14.27 1.48
CA ASN A 66 -6.28 -15.24 2.47
C ASN A 66 -7.06 -15.02 3.77
N THR A 67 -7.82 -16.03 4.19
CA THR A 67 -8.58 -16.00 5.44
C THR A 67 -7.76 -16.63 6.56
N THR A 68 -7.55 -15.89 7.64
CA THR A 68 -6.87 -16.36 8.86
C THR A 68 -7.76 -16.13 10.08
N PRO A 69 -7.78 -17.02 11.07
CA PRO A 69 -8.56 -16.80 12.28
C PRO A 69 -7.93 -15.72 13.16
N ASP A 70 -8.75 -14.86 13.75
CA ASP A 70 -8.31 -14.00 14.85
C ASP A 70 -8.16 -14.80 16.16
N ARG A 71 -7.80 -14.12 17.26
CA ARG A 71 -7.66 -14.75 18.59
C ARG A 71 -8.96 -15.36 19.12
N GLN A 72 -10.11 -14.98 18.58
CA GLN A 72 -11.44 -15.50 18.92
C GLN A 72 -11.91 -16.57 17.92
N GLY A 73 -11.10 -16.91 16.91
CA GLY A 73 -11.45 -17.87 15.86
C GLY A 73 -12.31 -17.29 14.74
N LEU A 74 -12.52 -15.97 14.70
CA LEU A 74 -13.33 -15.33 13.67
C LEU A 74 -12.51 -15.12 12.38
N PRO A 75 -13.11 -15.28 11.19
CA PRO A 75 -12.39 -15.21 9.93
C PRO A 75 -11.99 -13.77 9.61
N MET A 76 -10.69 -13.51 9.51
CA MET A 76 -10.09 -12.26 9.07
C MET A 76 -9.50 -12.47 7.67
N ASN A 77 -10.06 -11.76 6.69
CA ASN A 77 -9.63 -11.83 5.30
C ASN A 77 -8.57 -10.76 5.05
N GLY A 78 -7.44 -11.12 4.44
CA GLY A 78 -6.42 -10.18 4.00
C GLY A 78 -6.08 -10.37 2.52
N LEU A 79 -5.72 -9.28 1.84
CA LEU A 79 -5.31 -9.31 0.44
C LEU A 79 -3.81 -9.65 0.34
N SER A 80 -3.49 -10.64 -0.48
CA SER A 80 -2.12 -10.90 -0.94
C SER A 80 -2.03 -10.90 -2.46
N LEU A 81 -0.87 -10.49 -2.97
CA LEU A 81 -0.46 -10.76 -4.34
C LEU A 81 0.59 -11.87 -4.31
N GLU A 82 0.34 -12.93 -5.05
CA GLU A 82 1.23 -14.09 -5.14
C GLU A 82 1.68 -14.26 -6.59
N HIS A 83 2.98 -14.43 -6.79
CA HIS A 83 3.54 -14.61 -8.12
C HIS A 83 3.24 -16.01 -8.64
N ARG A 84 2.86 -16.12 -9.91
CA ARG A 84 2.42 -17.40 -10.51
C ARG A 84 3.53 -18.45 -10.58
N TYR A 85 4.77 -18.03 -10.83
CA TYR A 85 5.87 -18.95 -11.16
C TYR A 85 6.97 -19.04 -10.10
N GLU A 86 7.04 -18.08 -9.19
CA GLU A 86 8.10 -17.96 -8.20
C GLU A 86 7.50 -17.81 -6.81
N ASP A 87 8.27 -18.18 -5.77
CA ASP A 87 7.85 -17.97 -4.38
C ASP A 87 8.05 -16.50 -3.97
N ILE A 88 7.19 -15.64 -4.50
CA ILE A 88 7.08 -14.23 -4.15
C ILE A 88 5.65 -13.97 -3.71
N ARG A 89 5.47 -13.55 -2.46
CA ARG A 89 4.16 -13.24 -1.88
C ARG A 89 4.23 -11.92 -1.14
N ILE A 90 3.26 -11.06 -1.40
CA ILE A 90 3.17 -9.74 -0.80
C ILE A 90 1.83 -9.63 -0.09
N PHE A 91 1.89 -9.28 1.19
CA PHE A 91 0.71 -9.07 2.01
C PHE A 91 0.45 -7.57 2.19
N PHE A 92 -0.78 -7.13 1.92
CA PHE A 92 -1.16 -5.72 1.94
C PHE A 92 -1.84 -5.28 3.25
N GLY A 93 -1.67 -6.04 4.32
CA GLY A 93 -2.21 -5.72 5.65
C GLY A 93 -1.75 -4.38 6.23
N ASP A 94 -0.61 -3.86 5.78
CA ASP A 94 -0.10 -2.54 6.18
C ASP A 94 -0.90 -1.38 5.52
N ILE A 95 -1.56 -1.63 4.38
CA ILE A 95 -2.45 -0.65 3.72
C ILE A 95 -3.89 -0.84 4.18
N GLN A 96 -4.41 -2.06 4.00
CA GLN A 96 -5.76 -2.43 4.41
C GLN A 96 -5.65 -3.59 5.41
N PRO A 97 -5.90 -3.33 6.70
CA PRO A 97 -5.91 -4.38 7.70
C PRO A 97 -6.91 -5.49 7.34
N PRO A 98 -6.67 -6.73 7.81
CA PRO A 98 -7.61 -7.81 7.60
C PRO A 98 -9.01 -7.47 8.10
N ASP A 99 -10.03 -7.83 7.32
CA ASP A 99 -11.43 -7.49 7.59
C ASP A 99 -12.30 -8.75 7.47
N ARG A 100 -13.43 -8.77 8.18
CA ARG A 100 -14.47 -9.80 8.03
C ARG A 100 -15.14 -9.74 6.66
N ASN A 101 -15.23 -8.55 6.08
CA ASN A 101 -15.79 -8.32 4.76
C ASN A 101 -14.68 -8.27 3.69
N THR A 102 -14.92 -8.92 2.56
CA THR A 102 -14.01 -8.93 1.42
C THR A 102 -14.09 -7.66 0.57
N GLN A 103 -15.13 -6.83 0.71
CA GLN A 103 -15.36 -5.67 -0.15
C GLN A 103 -14.23 -4.63 -0.08
N GLN A 104 -13.70 -4.35 1.11
CA GLN A 104 -12.56 -3.44 1.26
C GLN A 104 -11.29 -3.99 0.57
N LEU A 105 -11.10 -5.32 0.61
CA LEU A 105 -9.98 -5.98 -0.06
C LEU A 105 -10.16 -5.95 -1.59
N CYS A 106 -11.40 -6.09 -2.07
CA CYS A 106 -11.74 -5.96 -3.48
C CYS A 106 -11.50 -4.52 -3.97
N ALA A 107 -11.88 -3.51 -3.17
CA ALA A 107 -11.58 -2.12 -3.46
C ALA A 107 -10.07 -1.84 -3.50
N LEU A 108 -9.31 -2.43 -2.57
CA LEU A 108 -7.86 -2.31 -2.57
C LEU A 108 -7.25 -2.96 -3.82
N TRP A 109 -7.75 -4.12 -4.24
CA TRP A 109 -7.29 -4.75 -5.48
C TRP A 109 -7.60 -3.88 -6.71
N ASP A 110 -8.79 -3.31 -6.81
CA ASP A 110 -9.16 -2.36 -7.87
C ASP A 110 -8.25 -1.11 -7.83
N PHE A 111 -7.95 -0.60 -6.64
CA PHE A 111 -7.04 0.52 -6.46
C PHE A 111 -5.62 0.20 -6.96
N ILE A 112 -5.08 -0.97 -6.61
CA ILE A 112 -3.76 -1.42 -7.05
C ILE A 112 -3.73 -1.58 -8.58
N GLN A 113 -4.74 -2.21 -9.18
CA GLN A 113 -4.83 -2.34 -10.63
C GLN A 113 -4.85 -0.98 -11.33
N ASN A 114 -5.70 -0.05 -10.86
CA ASN A 114 -5.76 1.31 -11.42
C ASN A 114 -4.45 2.08 -11.20
N TYR A 115 -3.75 1.86 -10.09
CA TYR A 115 -2.45 2.44 -9.82
C TYR A 115 -1.35 1.85 -10.73
N MET A 116 -1.40 0.57 -11.08
CA MET A 116 -0.40 -0.06 -11.96
C MET A 116 -0.69 0.18 -13.45
N ASP A 117 -1.93 0.50 -13.81
CA ASP A 117 -2.33 0.82 -15.19
C ASP A 117 -1.92 2.25 -15.58
N THR A 118 -0.90 2.36 -16.42
CA THR A 118 -0.38 3.63 -16.93
C THR A 118 -1.23 4.25 -18.05
N SER A 119 -2.18 3.50 -18.62
CA SER A 119 -3.09 4.00 -19.65
C SER A 119 -4.20 4.90 -19.10
N ARG A 120 -4.43 4.84 -17.78
CA ARG A 120 -5.43 5.61 -17.06
C ARG A 120 -4.76 6.61 -16.12
N PRO A 121 -5.42 7.73 -15.76
CA PRO A 121 -4.89 8.63 -14.73
C PRO A 121 -4.74 7.89 -13.38
N LEU A 122 -3.88 8.42 -12.51
CA LEU A 122 -3.71 7.96 -11.15
C LEU A 122 -5.07 7.91 -10.42
N PRO A 123 -5.28 6.90 -9.55
CA PRO A 123 -6.46 6.85 -8.70
C PRO A 123 -6.69 8.19 -8.00
N ASP A 124 -7.93 8.65 -7.96
CA ASP A 124 -8.23 9.92 -7.32
C ASP A 124 -8.26 9.77 -5.80
N ALA A 125 -7.16 10.14 -5.14
CA ALA A 125 -7.01 10.06 -3.70
C ALA A 125 -6.12 11.20 -3.18
N PRO A 126 -6.34 11.69 -1.94
CA PRO A 126 -5.52 12.73 -1.34
C PRO A 126 -4.01 12.41 -1.34
N LEU A 127 -3.66 11.13 -1.18
CA LEU A 127 -2.27 10.64 -1.20
C LEU A 127 -1.52 11.01 -2.48
N PHE A 128 -2.20 11.07 -3.62
CA PHE A 128 -1.55 11.29 -4.91
C PHE A 128 -1.60 12.74 -5.38
N GLU A 129 -2.32 13.63 -4.70
CA GLU A 129 -2.59 14.99 -5.16
C GLU A 129 -1.30 15.75 -5.54
N GLU A 130 -0.27 15.70 -4.70
CA GLU A 130 1.01 16.36 -4.97
C GLU A 130 1.82 15.74 -6.13
N HIS A 131 1.52 14.49 -6.46
CA HIS A 131 2.21 13.71 -7.48
C HIS A 131 1.44 13.65 -8.81
N ARG A 132 0.18 14.08 -8.87
CA ARG A 132 -0.64 14.05 -10.10
C ARG A 132 0.06 14.73 -11.29
N ARG A 133 0.69 15.89 -11.03
CA ARG A 133 1.48 16.63 -12.03
C ARG A 133 2.74 15.90 -12.54
N ASN A 134 3.24 14.91 -11.79
CA ASN A 134 4.45 14.16 -12.14
C ASN A 134 4.16 12.93 -13.01
N ASP A 135 2.88 12.55 -13.15
CA ASP A 135 2.41 11.45 -13.99
C ASP A 135 1.83 12.03 -15.29
N PRO A 136 2.42 11.73 -16.47
CA PRO A 136 2.04 12.38 -17.72
C PRO A 136 0.59 12.11 -18.11
N THR A 137 0.14 10.85 -17.99
CA THR A 137 -1.26 10.45 -18.27
C THR A 137 -2.24 11.21 -17.38
N THR A 138 -1.90 11.36 -16.11
CA THR A 138 -2.73 12.11 -15.15
C THR A 138 -2.74 13.60 -15.45
N ALA A 139 -1.59 14.20 -15.76
CA ALA A 139 -1.48 15.61 -16.08
C ALA A 139 -2.28 15.99 -17.34
N GLU A 140 -2.21 15.18 -18.40
CA GLU A 140 -2.99 15.38 -19.63
C GLU A 140 -4.50 15.26 -19.35
N HIS A 141 -4.91 14.25 -18.58
CA HIS A 141 -6.30 14.07 -18.18
C HIS A 141 -6.83 15.25 -17.34
N ASP A 142 -6.05 15.72 -16.37
CA ASP A 142 -6.43 16.84 -15.50
C ASP A 142 -6.49 18.16 -16.28
N GLN A 143 -5.60 18.37 -17.25
CA GLN A 143 -5.65 19.52 -18.16
C GLN A 143 -6.88 19.47 -19.06
N ALA A 144 -7.22 18.30 -19.61
CA ALA A 144 -8.38 18.13 -20.49
C ALA A 144 -9.71 18.32 -19.75
N THR A 145 -9.78 17.93 -18.47
CA THR A 145 -10.99 18.04 -17.64
C THR A 145 -11.10 19.36 -16.88
N GLY A 146 -10.03 20.17 -16.85
CA GLY A 146 -9.98 21.41 -16.09
C GLY A 146 -10.04 21.18 -14.57
N ARG A 147 -9.55 20.03 -14.09
CA ARG A 147 -9.56 19.68 -12.67
C ARG A 147 -8.71 20.68 -11.85
N ASN A 148 -9.19 21.06 -10.67
CA ASN A 148 -8.39 21.85 -9.72
C ASN A 148 -7.15 21.04 -9.24
N PRO A 149 -5.91 21.55 -9.41
CA PRO A 149 -4.68 20.87 -8.96
C PRO A 149 -4.53 20.72 -7.43
N ARG A 150 -5.37 21.41 -6.65
CA ARG A 150 -5.40 21.37 -5.18
C ARG A 150 -6.77 20.92 -4.66
N TYR A 151 -7.51 20.16 -5.45
CA TYR A 151 -8.85 19.68 -5.14
C TYR A 151 -8.95 19.08 -3.74
N TRP A 152 -8.05 18.17 -3.37
CA TRP A 152 -8.07 17.54 -2.04
C TRP A 152 -7.48 18.43 -0.94
N ILE A 153 -6.54 19.31 -1.27
CA ILE A 153 -5.80 20.12 -0.27
C ILE A 153 -6.65 21.29 0.21
N ASP A 154 -7.39 21.93 -0.70
CA ASP A 154 -8.20 23.12 -0.39
C ASP A 154 -9.66 22.75 0.00
N MET A 155 -9.98 21.46 0.07
CA MET A 155 -11.30 20.95 0.45
C MET A 155 -11.57 21.20 1.93
N ASP A 156 -12.76 21.73 2.26
CA ASP A 156 -13.18 21.87 3.65
C ASP A 156 -13.56 20.52 4.29
N GLU A 157 -13.55 20.48 5.62
CA GLU A 157 -13.80 19.27 6.41
C GLU A 157 -15.18 18.64 6.14
N ASP A 158 -16.23 19.44 5.92
CA ASP A 158 -17.58 18.92 5.72
C ASP A 158 -17.73 18.31 4.33
N THR A 159 -17.14 18.94 3.31
CA THR A 159 -17.06 18.38 1.96
C THR A 159 -16.21 17.11 1.95
N PHE A 160 -15.07 17.11 2.64
CA PHE A 160 -14.21 15.93 2.76
C PHE A 160 -14.94 14.73 3.38
N LYS A 161 -15.71 14.95 4.44
CA LYS A 161 -16.53 13.90 5.07
C LYS A 161 -17.59 13.34 4.11
N LYS A 162 -18.23 14.20 3.32
CA LYS A 162 -19.22 13.77 2.30
C LYS A 162 -18.55 12.90 1.24
N GLU A 163 -17.42 13.35 0.69
CA GLU A 163 -16.65 12.56 -0.30
C GLU A 163 -16.18 11.22 0.28
N GLN A 164 -15.67 11.21 1.51
CA GLN A 164 -15.28 9.97 2.18
C GLN A 164 -16.48 9.01 2.34
N MET A 165 -17.66 9.52 2.72
CA MET A 165 -18.87 8.71 2.85
C MET A 165 -19.33 8.15 1.49
N LEU A 166 -19.24 8.95 0.42
CA LEU A 166 -19.52 8.50 -0.94
C LEU A 166 -18.56 7.41 -1.39
N MET A 167 -17.25 7.59 -1.15
CA MET A 167 -16.23 6.57 -1.45
C MET A 167 -16.50 5.27 -0.71
N ARG A 168 -16.80 5.31 0.59
CA ARG A 168 -17.18 4.11 1.37
C ARG A 168 -18.43 3.43 0.81
N SER A 169 -19.41 4.21 0.39
CA SER A 169 -20.64 3.69 -0.21
C SER A 169 -20.37 2.99 -1.54
N ARG A 170 -19.47 3.53 -2.37
CA ARG A 170 -19.01 2.91 -3.62
C ARG A 170 -18.32 1.57 -3.37
N VAL A 171 -17.52 1.44 -2.31
CA VAL A 171 -16.87 0.18 -1.95
C VAL A 171 -17.88 -0.94 -1.68
N ASN A 172 -19.01 -0.63 -1.04
CA ASN A 172 -20.02 -1.63 -0.72
C ASN A 172 -20.74 -2.21 -1.94
N VAL A 173 -20.72 -1.51 -3.08
CA VAL A 173 -21.38 -1.94 -4.33
C VAL A 173 -20.39 -2.50 -5.36
N ILE A 174 -19.12 -2.68 -4.98
CA ILE A 174 -18.12 -3.29 -5.86
C ILE A 174 -18.51 -4.73 -6.19
N ASN A 175 -18.37 -5.05 -7.47
CA ASN A 175 -18.76 -6.33 -8.07
C ASN A 175 -17.54 -7.13 -8.56
N THR A 176 -16.37 -6.98 -7.93
CA THR A 176 -15.09 -7.58 -8.39
C THR A 176 -15.21 -9.06 -8.74
N PHE A 177 -15.91 -9.86 -7.93
CA PHE A 177 -16.08 -11.30 -8.18
C PHE A 177 -16.90 -11.64 -9.41
N SER A 178 -17.77 -10.74 -9.90
CA SER A 178 -18.55 -10.96 -11.11
C SER A 178 -17.86 -10.45 -12.38
N ARG A 179 -16.71 -9.77 -12.25
CA ARG A 179 -15.99 -9.20 -13.40
C ARG A 179 -15.19 -10.28 -14.12
N THR A 180 -15.09 -10.15 -15.44
CA THR A 180 -14.27 -11.05 -16.26
C THR A 180 -12.79 -10.88 -15.91
N ASN A 181 -12.12 -11.99 -15.60
CA ASN A 181 -10.67 -12.00 -15.45
C ASN A 181 -10.01 -11.96 -16.84
N LEU A 182 -9.58 -10.77 -17.26
CA LEU A 182 -8.93 -10.55 -18.56
C LEU A 182 -7.59 -11.29 -18.69
N MET A 183 -6.93 -11.60 -17.57
CA MET A 183 -5.65 -12.29 -17.56
C MET A 183 -5.82 -13.80 -17.73
N ALA A 184 -6.98 -14.38 -17.40
CA ALA A 184 -7.21 -15.83 -17.44
C ALA A 184 -6.89 -16.47 -18.81
N GLN A 185 -7.05 -15.73 -19.90
CA GLN A 185 -6.74 -16.21 -21.26
C GLN A 185 -5.24 -16.25 -21.59
N TYR A 186 -4.41 -15.59 -20.80
CA TYR A 186 -2.95 -15.46 -21.00
C TYR A 186 -2.15 -16.29 -19.99
N VAL A 187 -2.80 -17.15 -19.19
CA VAL A 187 -2.15 -17.95 -18.15
C VAL A 187 -2.27 -19.44 -18.45
N GLU A 188 -1.14 -20.13 -18.47
CA GLU A 188 -1.10 -21.58 -18.37
C GLU A 188 -0.87 -21.97 -16.92
N TYR A 189 -1.92 -22.43 -16.25
CA TYR A 189 -1.76 -23.09 -14.95
C TYR A 189 -1.15 -24.46 -15.20
N ARG A 190 0.09 -24.69 -14.72
CA ARG A 190 0.65 -26.04 -14.67
C ARG A 190 -0.17 -26.84 -13.66
N VAL A 191 -0.99 -27.77 -14.16
CA VAL A 191 -1.75 -28.75 -13.38
C VAL A 191 -0.81 -29.82 -12.85
#